data_AF-A0ABD3R781-F1
#
_entry.id   AF-A0ABD3R781-F1
#
_cell.length_a   1.000
_cell.length_b   1.000
_cell.length_c   1.000
_cell.angle_alpha   90.00
_cell.angle_beta   90.00
_cell.angle_gamma   90.00
#
_symmetry.space_group_name_H-M   'P 1'
#
loop_
_entity.id
_entity.type
_entity.pdbx_description
1 polymer ?
#
loop_
_entity_poly.entity_id
_entity_poly.type
_entity_poly.pdbx_seq_one_letter_code
_entity_poly.pdbx_strand_id
1 'polypeptide(L)'
;MSDMDNSRSFPKRFDFIKALVFLAFLAAVPLFLLVGTLTRQPSEAVTPSNEELAGRPHLASDTLSNSSRSANDRKESQRQNAAKTRQYKTGFPGFASRPSQVRCGGHNAPSCDQCPQGNGASWCNGECEWREGACTRSSKLNHVHPDYFKIIERYAFQPVVNQNHEHVNVIMVRAPFREQDDEDLYHFYKNDILFLGISSFESFPLKSCNPFSATYESDYYLNMFPGFLHMMPDPEKHFPPEVKTILMSQSDFMLDEPMRYGERHTNVQKLYDFVYSGGDQDVESDCVGWASWNKNFSFVREALEIMCSPEFNVTGVLVANKNKANTKACTIPESCRGKIVQTTFLDQNKFFDYLSKSRWVFVPQICDASPRVSTQALSMNLPLLMNKNILGGWKYLIPGETGEFFNDATDFKDSLRRILENTRGATSSYQPLGFIKKNFGNANSGPRLLEFVLEHWGHIVHFPEGTTALFPTGA
;
A
#
# COMPACT_ATOMS: atom_id res chain seq x y z
N MET A 1 -34.24 -28.79 30.36
CA MET A 1 -33.71 -28.91 31.73
C MET A 1 -32.39 -29.63 31.62
N SER A 2 -31.29 -28.88 31.45
CA SER A 2 -30.42 -28.34 32.53
C SER A 2 -29.63 -29.48 33.18
N ASP A 3 -28.36 -29.39 33.50
CA ASP A 3 -27.24 -28.46 33.27
C ASP A 3 -26.05 -29.23 33.85
N MET A 4 -24.85 -29.05 33.32
CA MET A 4 -23.70 -28.55 34.09
C MET A 4 -22.43 -28.61 33.25
N ASP A 5 -22.13 -27.42 32.78
CA ASP A 5 -20.89 -26.93 32.20
C ASP A 5 -19.85 -26.71 33.32
N ASN A 6 -18.60 -27.13 33.10
CA ASN A 6 -17.46 -26.68 33.88
C ASN A 6 -16.14 -26.83 33.12
N SER A 7 -15.30 -25.80 33.22
CA SER A 7 -13.87 -25.72 32.90
C SER A 7 -13.53 -25.39 31.42
N ARG A 8 -12.68 -24.42 31.06
CA ARG A 8 -11.58 -23.73 31.78
C ARG A 8 -11.37 -22.31 31.27
N SER A 9 -10.95 -21.47 32.21
CA SER A 9 -10.55 -20.07 32.10
C SER A 9 -9.35 -19.81 31.19
N PHE A 10 -9.44 -18.75 30.38
CA PHE A 10 -8.36 -18.09 29.64
C PHE A 10 -7.29 -17.50 30.59
N PRO A 11 -5.98 -17.65 30.30
CA PRO A 11 -4.96 -16.84 30.94
C PRO A 11 -4.94 -15.44 30.32
N LYS A 12 -5.34 -14.44 31.12
CA LYS A 12 -5.13 -13.01 30.88
C LYS A 12 -3.69 -12.61 31.25
N ARG A 13 -3.18 -11.59 30.55
CA ARG A 13 -1.95 -10.78 30.77
C ARG A 13 -0.76 -11.14 29.87
N PHE A 14 -0.73 -10.49 28.70
CA PHE A 14 0.52 -10.04 28.07
C PHE A 14 0.70 -8.56 28.45
N ASP A 15 1.70 -8.28 29.28
CA ASP A 15 2.05 -6.92 29.71
C ASP A 15 2.71 -6.15 28.56
N PHE A 16 1.98 -5.20 27.98
CA PHE A 16 2.53 -4.14 27.13
C PHE A 16 2.89 -2.94 28.01
N ILE A 17 4.10 -2.95 28.58
CA ILE A 17 4.76 -1.75 29.09
C ILE A 17 6.15 -1.70 28.46
N LYS A 18 6.32 -0.83 27.45
CA LYS A 18 7.51 -0.01 27.16
C LYS A 18 7.52 0.47 25.71
N ALA A 19 6.89 1.62 25.47
CA ALA A 19 7.26 2.53 24.38
C ALA A 19 6.88 3.96 24.77
N LEU A 20 7.48 4.46 25.85
CA LEU A 20 7.65 5.88 26.11
C LEU A 20 9.09 6.03 26.61
N VAL A 21 9.72 7.17 26.31
CA VAL A 21 11.11 7.59 26.60
C VAL A 21 12.02 7.52 25.35
N PHE A 22 12.01 8.59 24.56
CA PHE A 22 13.06 9.63 24.62
C PHE A 22 12.72 10.80 23.69
N LEU A 23 12.39 11.93 24.30
CA LEU A 23 12.43 13.27 23.70
C LEU A 23 13.58 14.02 24.40
N ALA A 24 14.22 14.92 23.65
CA ALA A 24 15.32 15.82 24.02
C ALA A 24 16.74 15.33 23.70
N PHE A 25 17.29 15.84 22.57
CA PHE A 25 18.59 16.51 22.59
C PHE A 25 18.57 17.71 21.65
N LEU A 26 18.75 18.89 22.26
CA LEU A 26 19.12 20.15 21.62
C LEU A 26 20.53 20.04 21.04
N ALA A 27 20.73 20.50 19.81
CA ALA A 27 22.02 21.05 19.38
C ALA A 27 21.78 22.12 18.31
N ALA A 28 22.14 23.35 18.67
CA ALA A 28 22.15 24.53 17.83
C ALA A 28 23.24 24.44 16.75
N VAL A 29 22.94 24.91 15.53
CA VAL A 29 23.95 25.31 14.53
C VAL A 29 23.42 26.56 13.80
N PRO A 30 24.26 27.58 13.56
CA PRO A 30 23.80 28.95 13.33
C PRO A 30 23.52 29.30 11.87
N LEU A 31 22.72 30.37 11.78
CA LEU A 31 22.35 31.23 10.67
C LEU A 31 23.56 31.67 9.81
N PHE A 32 23.53 31.40 8.50
CA PHE A 32 24.33 32.14 7.52
C PHE A 32 23.39 32.88 6.55
N LEU A 33 23.48 34.21 6.62
CA LEU A 33 22.95 35.17 5.68
C LEU A 33 23.66 35.04 4.32
N LEU A 34 22.90 35.05 3.23
CA LEU A 34 23.39 35.63 1.99
C LEU A 34 22.25 36.29 1.21
N VAL A 35 22.41 37.62 1.11
CA VAL A 35 21.63 38.59 0.35
C VAL A 35 21.91 38.39 -1.14
N GLY A 36 20.86 38.49 -1.97
CA GLY A 36 21.00 38.45 -3.42
C GLY A 36 19.72 38.87 -4.13
N THR A 37 19.38 40.14 -4.04
CA THR A 37 18.36 40.82 -4.86
C THR A 37 18.84 40.92 -6.31
N LEU A 38 18.02 40.51 -7.28
CA LEU A 38 18.08 41.02 -8.64
C LEU A 38 16.69 40.98 -9.29
N THR A 39 16.17 42.18 -9.51
CA THR A 39 14.96 42.52 -10.27
C THR A 39 15.22 42.46 -11.78
N ARG A 40 14.31 41.89 -12.59
CA ARG A 40 13.67 42.59 -13.73
C ARG A 40 12.57 41.77 -14.41
N GLN A 41 11.71 42.55 -15.05
CA GLN A 41 10.34 42.39 -15.54
C GLN A 41 10.16 41.59 -16.86
N PRO A 42 8.89 41.36 -17.30
CA PRO A 42 8.51 40.34 -18.27
C PRO A 42 8.43 40.87 -19.72
N SER A 43 8.47 39.96 -20.69
CA SER A 43 8.23 40.25 -22.11
C SER A 43 6.96 39.54 -22.62
N GLU A 44 5.96 40.37 -22.86
CA GLU A 44 5.02 40.45 -24.00
C GLU A 44 4.47 39.20 -24.72
N ALA A 45 3.16 39.30 -24.90
CA ALA A 45 2.28 38.47 -25.70
C ALA A 45 2.43 38.72 -27.21
N VAL A 46 2.14 37.71 -28.01
CA VAL A 46 1.93 37.81 -29.46
C VAL A 46 0.62 37.11 -29.82
N THR A 47 -0.32 37.88 -30.36
CA THR A 47 -1.49 37.43 -31.12
C THR A 47 -1.11 37.21 -32.59
N PRO A 48 -1.85 36.35 -33.32
CA PRO A 48 -2.55 36.87 -34.50
C PRO A 48 -3.94 36.20 -34.66
N SER A 49 -5.02 36.97 -34.83
CA SER A 49 -5.60 37.52 -36.08
C SER A 49 -6.78 36.67 -36.60
N ASN A 50 -7.96 37.29 -36.60
CA ASN A 50 -9.17 36.81 -37.27
C ASN A 50 -9.04 36.96 -38.78
N GLU A 51 -9.58 35.99 -39.53
CA GLU A 51 -10.16 36.23 -40.85
C GLU A 51 -11.44 35.40 -41.00
N GLU A 52 -12.46 36.08 -41.50
CA GLU A 52 -13.85 35.69 -41.67
C GLU A 52 -14.10 35.59 -43.18
N LEU A 53 -14.80 34.56 -43.69
CA LEU A 53 -15.65 34.75 -44.87
C LEU A 53 -16.75 33.67 -45.04
N ALA A 54 -17.97 34.20 -44.96
CA ALA A 54 -19.29 33.80 -45.43
C ALA A 54 -19.52 32.60 -46.39
N GLY A 55 -20.67 31.94 -46.19
CA GLY A 55 -21.40 31.19 -47.22
C GLY A 55 -22.66 30.47 -46.70
N ARG A 56 -23.83 31.13 -46.69
CA ARG A 56 -25.19 30.55 -46.56
C ARG A 56 -25.85 30.43 -47.94
N PRO A 57 -26.84 29.54 -48.13
CA PRO A 57 -28.28 29.93 -48.08
C PRO A 57 -29.16 28.91 -47.31
N HIS A 58 -30.13 29.30 -46.44
CA HIS A 58 -31.57 29.59 -46.69
C HIS A 58 -32.29 28.49 -47.52
N LEU A 59 -33.42 27.86 -47.17
CA LEU A 59 -34.70 28.16 -46.49
C LEU A 59 -35.27 26.81 -45.91
N ALA A 60 -36.33 26.65 -45.10
CA ALA A 60 -37.56 27.40 -44.84
C ALA A 60 -38.14 27.08 -43.44
N SER A 61 -39.08 27.92 -43.05
CA SER A 61 -39.89 27.95 -41.83
C SER A 61 -40.72 26.69 -41.57
N ASP A 62 -41.06 26.45 -40.30
CA ASP A 62 -42.46 26.60 -39.88
C ASP A 62 -42.59 26.85 -38.37
N THR A 63 -43.42 27.85 -38.08
CA THR A 63 -43.88 28.36 -36.78
C THR A 63 -44.82 27.39 -36.07
N LEU A 64 -44.82 27.39 -34.73
CA LEU A 64 -46.02 27.59 -33.89
C LEU A 64 -45.70 27.52 -32.36
N SER A 65 -45.73 28.70 -31.76
CA SER A 65 -46.32 29.10 -30.46
C SER A 65 -46.36 28.20 -29.21
N ASN A 66 -45.97 28.83 -28.10
CA ASN A 66 -46.50 28.75 -26.72
C ASN A 66 -46.19 27.53 -25.82
N SER A 67 -45.29 27.73 -24.86
CA SER A 67 -45.60 27.71 -23.40
C SER A 67 -44.32 27.69 -22.53
N SER A 68 -43.61 28.81 -22.50
CA SER A 68 -42.49 29.03 -21.58
C SER A 68 -43.02 29.36 -20.18
N ARG A 69 -43.33 28.35 -19.34
CA ARG A 69 -43.56 28.55 -17.89
C ARG A 69 -43.46 27.32 -16.97
N SER A 70 -42.82 26.22 -17.37
CA SER A 70 -42.82 24.98 -16.55
C SER A 70 -41.46 24.24 -16.42
N ALA A 71 -40.42 24.69 -17.14
CA ALA A 71 -39.13 23.98 -17.14
C ALA A 71 -38.11 24.50 -16.10
N ASN A 72 -38.20 25.77 -15.69
CA ASN A 72 -37.26 26.35 -14.72
C ASN A 72 -37.62 26.01 -13.26
N ASP A 73 -38.91 25.98 -12.90
CA ASP A 73 -39.33 25.61 -11.53
C ASP A 73 -39.01 24.16 -11.17
N ARG A 74 -39.03 23.24 -12.15
CA ARG A 74 -38.64 21.83 -11.94
C ARG A 74 -37.13 21.64 -11.78
N LYS A 75 -36.29 22.48 -12.41
CA LYS A 75 -34.83 22.45 -12.22
C LYS A 75 -34.42 23.06 -10.89
N GLU A 76 -35.17 24.04 -10.39
CA GLU A 76 -34.91 24.67 -9.10
C GLU A 76 -35.38 23.79 -7.93
N SER A 77 -36.52 23.09 -8.06
CA SER A 77 -36.98 22.11 -7.05
C SER A 77 -36.15 20.82 -7.01
N GLN A 78 -35.43 20.49 -8.10
CA GLN A 78 -34.46 19.39 -8.14
C GLN A 78 -33.08 19.80 -7.58
N ARG A 79 -32.67 21.07 -7.74
CA ARG A 79 -31.45 21.61 -7.10
C ARG A 79 -31.60 21.78 -5.59
N GLN A 80 -32.79 22.10 -5.10
CA GLN A 80 -33.05 22.30 -3.67
C GLN A 80 -33.24 20.98 -2.88
N ASN A 81 -33.32 19.82 -3.54
CA ASN A 81 -33.39 18.50 -2.88
C ASN A 81 -32.04 17.77 -2.77
N ALA A 82 -30.94 18.39 -3.21
CA ALA A 82 -29.59 17.82 -3.18
C ALA A 82 -28.79 18.11 -1.88
N ALA A 83 -29.40 18.75 -0.89
CA ALA A 83 -28.80 19.02 0.42
C ALA A 83 -29.55 18.33 1.57
N LYS A 84 -30.09 17.12 1.35
CA LYS A 84 -30.34 16.23 2.49
C LYS A 84 -28.97 15.76 2.98
N THR A 85 -28.47 16.41 4.03
CA THR A 85 -27.29 15.95 4.77
C THR A 85 -27.46 14.46 5.03
N ARG A 86 -26.63 13.63 4.40
CA ARG A 86 -26.66 12.17 4.60
C ARG A 86 -26.45 11.97 6.10
N GLN A 87 -27.49 11.53 6.81
CA GLN A 87 -27.42 11.34 8.25
C GLN A 87 -26.63 10.07 8.51
N TYR A 88 -25.31 10.22 8.60
CA TYR A 88 -24.40 9.12 8.87
C TYR A 88 -24.70 8.50 10.23
N LYS A 89 -24.64 7.17 10.30
CA LYS A 89 -24.67 6.47 11.59
C LYS A 89 -23.30 6.66 12.23
N THR A 90 -23.18 7.60 13.17
CA THR A 90 -21.92 7.88 13.87
C THR A 90 -21.88 7.24 15.26
N GLY A 91 -20.69 7.14 15.85
CA GLY A 91 -20.55 6.80 17.27
C GLY A 91 -20.72 5.31 17.55
N PHE A 92 -20.02 4.47 16.77
CA PHE A 92 -19.88 3.04 17.06
C PHE A 92 -19.53 2.83 18.55
N PRO A 93 -20.31 2.04 19.32
CA PRO A 93 -20.12 1.89 20.77
C PRO A 93 -18.71 1.46 21.18
N GLY A 94 -18.02 0.68 20.35
CA GLY A 94 -16.63 0.29 20.58
C GLY A 94 -15.63 1.46 20.65
N PHE A 95 -16.00 2.65 20.15
CA PHE A 95 -15.20 3.86 20.31
C PHE A 95 -15.35 4.56 21.66
N ALA A 96 -16.33 4.20 22.49
CA ALA A 96 -16.62 4.91 23.75
C ALA A 96 -15.45 4.91 24.76
N SER A 97 -14.48 4.00 24.61
CA SER A 97 -13.28 3.92 25.44
C SER A 97 -12.13 4.82 24.97
N ARG A 98 -12.23 5.45 23.78
CA ARG A 98 -11.18 6.31 23.22
C ARG A 98 -11.71 7.73 23.01
N PRO A 99 -11.02 8.76 23.53
CA PRO A 99 -11.41 10.14 23.26
C PRO A 99 -11.35 10.40 21.76
N SER A 100 -12.41 10.97 21.18
CA SER A 100 -12.39 11.38 19.78
C SER A 100 -11.30 12.42 19.58
N GLN A 101 -10.47 12.24 18.55
CA GLN A 101 -9.47 13.22 18.14
C GLN A 101 -9.58 13.46 16.64
N VAL A 102 -9.32 14.70 16.24
CA VAL A 102 -9.12 15.11 14.85
C VAL A 102 -7.64 15.41 14.63
N ARG A 103 -7.12 15.06 13.45
CA ARG A 103 -5.75 15.41 13.05
C ARG A 103 -5.70 16.83 12.48
N CYS A 104 -5.06 17.74 13.19
CA CYS A 104 -4.98 19.16 12.86
C CYS A 104 -3.82 19.52 11.88
N GLY A 105 -3.21 18.53 11.23
CA GLY A 105 -2.09 18.68 10.29
C GLY A 105 -0.69 18.72 10.92
N GLY A 106 -0.56 18.40 12.20
CA GLY A 106 0.73 18.31 12.92
C GLY A 106 0.57 17.88 14.37
N HIS A 107 -0.61 18.10 14.94
CA HIS A 107 -1.05 17.64 16.25
C HIS A 107 -2.48 17.08 16.18
N ASN A 108 -2.96 16.57 17.31
CA ASN A 108 -4.33 16.13 17.48
C ASN A 108 -5.07 17.07 18.44
N ALA A 109 -6.38 17.21 18.25
CA ALA A 109 -7.27 17.91 19.18
C ALA A 109 -8.60 17.14 19.33
N PRO A 110 -9.37 17.33 20.41
CA PRO A 110 -10.67 16.68 20.58
C PRO A 110 -11.69 16.99 19.47
N SER A 111 -11.56 18.16 18.84
CA SER A 111 -12.43 18.67 17.76
C SER A 111 -11.71 19.79 16.99
N CYS A 112 -12.21 20.12 15.78
CA CYS A 112 -11.54 21.10 14.93
C CYS A 112 -11.47 22.50 15.56
N ASP A 113 -12.49 22.92 16.28
CA ASP A 113 -12.51 24.20 17.01
C ASP A 113 -11.41 24.28 18.09
N GLN A 114 -10.88 23.13 18.53
CA GLN A 114 -9.78 23.04 19.49
C GLN A 114 -8.40 22.88 18.83
N CYS A 115 -8.32 22.70 17.51
CA CYS A 115 -7.04 22.65 16.79
C CYS A 115 -6.19 23.92 16.98
N PRO A 116 -6.73 25.15 16.96
CA PRO A 116 -5.89 26.35 16.99
C PRO A 116 -5.00 26.46 18.22
N GLN A 117 -5.46 26.02 19.40
CA GLN A 117 -4.74 26.13 20.68
C GLN A 117 -4.10 27.51 20.93
N GLY A 118 -4.76 28.59 20.48
CA GLY A 118 -4.26 29.97 20.55
C GLY A 118 -3.39 30.44 19.37
N ASN A 119 -3.03 29.56 18.44
CA ASN A 119 -2.15 29.85 17.29
C ASN A 119 -2.91 30.20 15.98
N GLY A 120 -4.25 30.21 16.02
CA GLY A 120 -5.11 30.60 14.92
C GLY A 120 -5.04 29.67 13.69
N ALA A 121 -5.22 30.25 12.50
CA ALA A 121 -5.34 29.52 11.22
C ALA A 121 -4.18 28.59 10.91
N SER A 122 -2.96 28.94 11.33
CA SER A 122 -1.76 28.16 11.06
C SER A 122 -1.79 26.75 11.68
N TRP A 123 -2.63 26.53 12.69
CA TRP A 123 -2.80 25.25 13.40
C TRP A 123 -4.08 24.51 13.01
N CYS A 124 -4.76 24.95 11.95
CA CYS A 124 -6.01 24.37 11.48
C CYS A 124 -5.85 23.73 10.11
N ASN A 125 -5.44 22.46 10.09
CA ASN A 125 -5.19 21.70 8.86
C ASN A 125 -5.62 20.23 9.03
N GLY A 126 -5.27 19.37 8.07
CA GLY A 126 -5.54 17.93 8.11
C GLY A 126 -7.02 17.63 7.95
N GLU A 127 -7.66 17.15 9.00
CA GLU A 127 -9.11 16.92 9.08
C GLU A 127 -9.92 18.21 9.19
N CYS A 128 -9.24 19.31 9.46
CA CYS A 128 -9.84 20.61 9.71
C CYS A 128 -9.38 21.65 8.69
N GLU A 129 -10.16 22.71 8.55
CA GLU A 129 -9.84 23.86 7.70
C GLU A 129 -10.27 25.16 8.39
N TRP A 130 -9.48 26.21 8.17
CA TRP A 130 -9.81 27.53 8.71
C TRP A 130 -10.80 28.24 7.81
N ARG A 131 -11.97 28.59 8.32
CA ARG A 131 -13.02 29.34 7.61
C ARG A 131 -13.65 30.37 8.52
N GLU A 132 -13.82 31.57 7.98
CA GLU A 132 -14.54 32.67 8.65
C GLU A 132 -14.06 32.96 10.08
N GLY A 133 -12.75 32.79 10.34
CA GLY A 133 -12.15 33.06 11.65
C GLY A 133 -12.27 31.90 12.65
N ALA A 134 -12.78 30.74 12.25
CA ALA A 134 -12.86 29.54 13.06
C ALA A 134 -12.20 28.34 12.38
N CYS A 135 -11.81 27.35 13.19
CA CYS A 135 -11.34 26.07 12.68
C CYS A 135 -12.50 25.07 12.67
N THR A 136 -12.90 24.61 11.49
CA THR A 136 -14.04 23.70 11.30
C THR A 136 -13.61 22.42 10.61
N ARG A 137 -14.47 21.41 10.58
CA ARG A 137 -14.22 20.20 9.77
C ARG A 137 -14.02 20.61 8.31
N SER A 138 -13.00 20.03 7.68
CA SER A 138 -12.66 20.33 6.29
C SER A 138 -13.79 19.93 5.34
N SER A 139 -14.25 20.86 4.51
CA SER A 139 -15.22 20.59 3.46
C SER A 139 -14.66 19.63 2.40
N LYS A 140 -13.32 19.50 2.31
CA LYS A 140 -12.64 18.48 1.52
C LYS A 140 -12.86 17.07 2.06
N LEU A 141 -13.54 16.91 3.20
CA LEU A 141 -13.91 15.62 3.76
C LEU A 141 -15.42 15.40 3.78
N ASN A 142 -16.20 16.25 3.12
CA ASN A 142 -17.66 16.11 3.08
C ASN A 142 -18.13 14.80 2.41
N HIS A 143 -17.31 14.25 1.51
CA HIS A 143 -17.56 12.95 0.88
C HIS A 143 -17.12 11.76 1.75
N VAL A 144 -16.35 12.00 2.81
CA VAL A 144 -15.79 10.96 3.70
C VAL A 144 -16.60 10.89 5.00
N HIS A 145 -16.90 9.66 5.44
CA HIS A 145 -17.63 9.43 6.68
C HIS A 145 -16.98 10.13 7.91
N PRO A 146 -17.76 10.72 8.84
CA PRO A 146 -17.25 11.40 10.04
C PRO A 146 -16.25 10.59 10.87
N ASP A 147 -16.53 9.32 11.09
CA ASP A 147 -15.69 8.39 11.86
C ASP A 147 -14.59 7.68 11.03
N TYR A 148 -14.41 7.99 9.75
CA TYR A 148 -13.44 7.32 8.86
C TYR A 148 -12.04 7.24 9.46
N PHE A 149 -11.53 8.36 9.99
CA PHE A 149 -10.18 8.43 10.56
C PHE A 149 -9.99 7.57 11.80
N LYS A 150 -11.04 7.37 12.62
CA LYS A 150 -11.02 6.46 13.77
C LYS A 150 -11.02 4.99 13.34
N ILE A 151 -11.69 4.68 12.22
CA ILE A 151 -11.75 3.32 11.68
C ILE A 151 -10.35 2.91 11.19
N ILE A 152 -9.67 3.76 10.44
CA ILE A 152 -8.36 3.46 9.84
C ILE A 152 -7.18 3.51 10.82
N GLU A 153 -7.43 3.85 12.10
CA GLU A 153 -6.45 3.64 13.18
C GLU A 153 -6.30 2.16 13.54
N ARG A 154 -7.27 1.34 13.14
CA ARG A 154 -7.26 -0.10 13.39
C ARG A 154 -6.54 -0.84 12.27
N TYR A 155 -5.68 -1.78 12.65
CA TYR A 155 -4.72 -2.42 11.75
C TYR A 155 -5.33 -3.00 10.45
N ALA A 156 -6.50 -3.63 10.55
CA ALA A 156 -7.16 -4.30 9.43
C ALA A 156 -7.69 -3.33 8.37
N PHE A 157 -7.98 -2.08 8.74
CA PHE A 157 -8.69 -1.11 7.91
C PHE A 157 -7.71 -0.11 7.28
N GLN A 158 -7.42 -0.36 6.01
CA GLN A 158 -6.46 0.39 5.23
C GLN A 158 -7.16 1.52 4.45
N PRO A 159 -6.73 2.79 4.60
CA PRO A 159 -7.33 3.91 3.89
C PRO A 159 -7.02 3.92 2.40
N VAL A 160 -7.92 4.53 1.62
CA VAL A 160 -7.72 4.82 0.19
C VAL A 160 -7.69 6.33 -0.03
N VAL A 161 -6.77 6.80 -0.86
CA VAL A 161 -6.65 8.21 -1.26
C VAL A 161 -6.70 8.35 -2.79
N ASN A 162 -6.99 9.55 -3.29
CA ASN A 162 -6.85 9.89 -4.70
C ASN A 162 -5.46 10.43 -5.04
N GLN A 163 -5.25 10.88 -6.28
CA GLN A 163 -3.97 11.42 -6.77
C GLN A 163 -3.52 12.72 -6.10
N ASN A 164 -4.44 13.42 -5.43
CA ASN A 164 -4.15 14.62 -4.67
C ASN A 164 -3.90 14.30 -3.18
N HIS A 165 -3.79 13.02 -2.81
CA HIS A 165 -3.71 12.53 -1.44
C HIS A 165 -4.96 12.85 -0.59
N GLU A 166 -6.12 13.04 -1.23
CA GLU A 166 -7.39 13.22 -0.52
C GLU A 166 -8.00 11.85 -0.23
N HIS A 167 -8.37 11.62 1.03
CA HIS A 167 -9.08 10.39 1.42
C HIS A 167 -10.42 10.28 0.68
N VAL A 168 -10.79 9.06 0.33
CA VAL A 168 -12.09 8.75 -0.27
C VAL A 168 -12.87 7.82 0.65
N ASN A 169 -14.19 7.74 0.49
CA ASN A 169 -15.07 6.95 1.36
C ASN A 169 -15.04 5.44 1.04
N VAL A 170 -13.82 4.91 0.86
CA VAL A 170 -13.49 3.53 0.57
C VAL A 170 -12.41 3.10 1.57
N ILE A 171 -12.57 1.91 2.14
CA ILE A 171 -11.61 1.29 3.05
C ILE A 171 -11.28 -0.10 2.53
N MET A 172 -10.00 -0.43 2.46
CA MET A 172 -9.53 -1.78 2.15
C MET A 172 -9.38 -2.58 3.45
N VAL A 173 -9.84 -3.83 3.48
CA VAL A 173 -9.61 -4.75 4.60
C VAL A 173 -8.49 -5.69 4.21
N ARG A 174 -7.36 -5.60 4.92
CA ARG A 174 -6.08 -6.23 4.52
C ARG A 174 -5.62 -7.38 5.41
N ALA A 175 -6.40 -7.73 6.41
CA ALA A 175 -6.05 -8.74 7.40
C ALA A 175 -7.32 -9.24 8.10
N PRO A 176 -7.27 -10.44 8.71
CA PRO A 176 -8.33 -10.84 9.61
C PRO A 176 -8.46 -9.85 10.76
N PHE A 177 -9.69 -9.63 11.22
CA PHE A 177 -10.03 -8.84 12.39
C PHE A 177 -9.32 -9.39 13.62
N ARG A 178 -8.69 -8.48 14.39
CA ARG A 178 -7.84 -8.84 15.54
C ARG A 178 -8.44 -8.36 16.85
N GLU A 179 -9.10 -7.20 16.83
CA GLU A 179 -9.77 -6.66 17.99
C GLU A 179 -11.17 -7.24 18.11
N GLN A 180 -11.66 -7.35 19.34
CA GLN A 180 -12.93 -8.00 19.67
C GLN A 180 -14.15 -7.38 18.94
N ASP A 181 -14.06 -6.11 18.54
CA ASP A 181 -15.15 -5.32 17.99
C ASP A 181 -14.88 -4.82 16.54
N ASP A 182 -13.82 -5.31 15.88
CA ASP A 182 -13.51 -4.97 14.47
C ASP A 182 -14.63 -5.41 13.52
N GLU A 183 -15.19 -6.60 13.75
CA GLU A 183 -16.31 -7.15 12.97
C GLU A 183 -17.59 -6.32 13.17
N ASP A 184 -17.91 -6.02 14.42
CA ASP A 184 -19.05 -5.18 14.80
C ASP A 184 -18.91 -3.78 14.17
N LEU A 185 -17.70 -3.24 14.14
CA LEU A 185 -17.39 -1.97 13.48
C LEU A 185 -17.69 -2.06 11.99
N TYR A 186 -17.20 -3.09 11.31
CA TYR A 186 -17.47 -3.31 9.89
C TYR A 186 -18.98 -3.35 9.64
N HIS A 187 -19.71 -4.19 10.38
CA HIS A 187 -21.16 -4.32 10.23
C HIS A 187 -21.93 -3.03 10.56
N PHE A 188 -21.40 -2.21 11.45
CA PHE A 188 -21.99 -0.92 11.80
C PHE A 188 -21.89 0.09 10.64
N TYR A 189 -20.78 0.11 9.90
CA TYR A 189 -20.48 1.12 8.87
C TYR A 189 -20.62 0.64 7.42
N LYS A 190 -20.79 -0.65 7.15
CA LYS A 190 -20.76 -1.21 5.78
C LYS A 190 -21.78 -0.64 4.78
N ASN A 191 -22.83 0.02 5.28
CA ASN A 191 -23.83 0.70 4.44
C ASN A 191 -23.48 2.19 4.16
N ASP A 192 -22.56 2.76 4.94
CA ASP A 192 -22.15 4.16 4.87
C ASP A 192 -20.75 4.34 4.25
N ILE A 193 -19.91 3.30 4.30
CA ILE A 193 -18.56 3.26 3.74
C ILE A 193 -18.42 2.02 2.87
N LEU A 194 -17.80 2.16 1.69
CA LEU A 194 -17.47 1.00 0.86
C LEU A 194 -16.24 0.29 1.46
N PHE A 195 -16.44 -0.91 1.99
CA PHE A 195 -15.34 -1.79 2.37
C PHE A 195 -15.07 -2.78 1.23
N LEU A 196 -13.81 -2.90 0.83
CA LEU A 196 -13.34 -3.89 -0.13
C LEU A 196 -12.25 -4.73 0.52
N GLY A 197 -12.14 -6.00 0.17
CA GLY A 197 -10.99 -6.80 0.62
C GLY A 197 -9.76 -6.58 -0.24
N ILE A 198 -8.57 -6.78 0.32
CA ILE A 198 -7.30 -6.75 -0.42
C ILE A 198 -6.35 -7.87 0.04
N SER A 199 -5.75 -8.58 -0.92
CA SER A 199 -4.73 -9.59 -0.64
C SER A 199 -3.51 -8.94 0.01
N SER A 200 -3.16 -9.40 1.21
CA SER A 200 -2.08 -8.87 2.04
C SER A 200 -1.76 -9.90 3.14
N PHE A 201 -1.31 -9.46 4.33
CA PHE A 201 -1.04 -10.26 5.55
C PHE A 201 -0.90 -11.78 5.30
N GLU A 202 0.31 -12.22 5.03
CA GLU A 202 0.64 -13.61 4.66
C GLU A 202 -0.20 -14.09 3.47
N SER A 203 -1.27 -14.85 3.72
CA SER A 203 -2.13 -15.45 2.71
C SER A 203 -3.53 -14.85 2.61
N PHE A 204 -3.83 -13.78 3.36
CA PHE A 204 -5.18 -13.21 3.43
C PHE A 204 -5.75 -12.90 2.03
N PRO A 205 -7.00 -13.30 1.72
CA PRO A 205 -8.04 -13.84 2.62
C PRO A 205 -8.02 -15.36 2.81
N LEU A 206 -7.08 -16.07 2.19
CA LEU A 206 -6.93 -17.51 2.39
C LEU A 206 -6.25 -17.79 3.73
N LYS A 207 -6.57 -18.96 4.29
CA LYS A 207 -5.97 -19.47 5.51
C LYS A 207 -4.45 -19.45 5.35
N SER A 208 -3.77 -18.88 6.33
CA SER A 208 -2.31 -18.82 6.34
C SER A 208 -1.72 -20.22 6.29
N CYS A 209 -0.75 -20.43 5.39
CA CYS A 209 0.08 -21.63 5.41
C CYS A 209 1.17 -21.57 6.50
N ASN A 210 1.19 -20.53 7.33
CA ASN A 210 2.09 -20.40 8.47
C ASN A 210 1.55 -21.10 9.72
N PRO A 211 2.22 -22.16 10.23
CA PRO A 211 1.77 -22.88 11.42
C PRO A 211 1.86 -22.03 12.70
N PHE A 212 2.58 -20.90 12.67
CA PHE A 212 2.67 -19.96 13.79
C PHE A 212 1.56 -18.90 13.78
N SER A 213 0.71 -18.87 12.74
CA SER A 213 -0.37 -17.89 12.61
C SER A 213 -1.65 -18.35 13.27
N ALA A 214 -2.42 -17.37 13.78
CA ALA A 214 -3.80 -17.61 14.16
C ALA A 214 -4.61 -18.06 12.94
N THR A 215 -5.45 -19.08 13.14
CA THR A 215 -6.33 -19.60 12.09
C THR A 215 -7.64 -18.84 12.07
N TYR A 216 -8.17 -18.64 10.86
CA TYR A 216 -9.51 -18.12 10.63
C TYR A 216 -10.12 -18.84 9.42
N GLU A 217 -11.44 -18.79 9.31
CA GLU A 217 -12.17 -19.40 8.20
C GLU A 217 -12.10 -18.49 6.96
N SER A 218 -11.61 -19.02 5.84
CA SER A 218 -11.43 -18.23 4.61
C SER A 218 -12.74 -17.82 3.98
N ASP A 219 -13.71 -18.73 3.92
CA ASP A 219 -15.02 -18.52 3.31
C ASP A 219 -15.74 -17.30 3.91
N TYR A 220 -15.50 -17.07 5.19
CA TYR A 220 -16.05 -15.92 5.91
C TYR A 220 -15.56 -14.59 5.31
N TYR A 221 -14.25 -14.40 5.09
CA TYR A 221 -13.70 -13.17 4.50
C TYR A 221 -13.88 -13.10 2.99
N LEU A 222 -13.88 -14.25 2.29
CA LEU A 222 -14.11 -14.33 0.85
C LEU A 222 -15.52 -13.83 0.47
N ASN A 223 -16.51 -14.03 1.35
CA ASN A 223 -17.90 -13.59 1.14
C ASN A 223 -18.27 -12.29 1.90
N MET A 224 -17.37 -11.76 2.72
CA MET A 224 -17.70 -10.62 3.58
C MET A 224 -17.91 -9.31 2.81
N PHE A 225 -17.11 -9.10 1.76
CA PHE A 225 -17.02 -7.81 1.06
C PHE A 225 -17.65 -7.91 -0.34
N PRO A 226 -18.29 -6.83 -0.83
CA PRO A 226 -18.88 -6.82 -2.16
C PRO A 226 -17.82 -6.93 -3.28
N GLY A 227 -16.56 -6.59 -2.98
CA GLY A 227 -15.47 -6.80 -3.92
C GLY A 227 -14.10 -6.97 -3.27
N PHE A 228 -13.15 -7.48 -4.06
CA PHE A 228 -11.85 -7.92 -3.59
C PHE A 228 -10.72 -7.67 -4.60
N LEU A 229 -9.63 -7.05 -4.14
CA LEU A 229 -8.36 -6.94 -4.85
C LEU A 229 -7.52 -8.18 -4.54
N HIS A 230 -7.45 -9.13 -5.46
CA HIS A 230 -6.86 -10.45 -5.20
C HIS A 230 -5.54 -10.70 -5.94
N MET A 231 -4.82 -11.73 -5.46
CA MET A 231 -3.64 -12.29 -6.13
C MET A 231 -3.74 -13.79 -6.43
N MET A 232 -4.91 -14.39 -6.15
CA MET A 232 -5.19 -15.81 -6.41
C MET A 232 -5.35 -16.07 -7.91
N PRO A 233 -4.70 -17.12 -8.45
CA PRO A 233 -5.09 -17.72 -9.73
C PRO A 233 -6.55 -18.17 -9.67
N ASP A 234 -7.26 -18.15 -10.81
CA ASP A 234 -8.63 -18.67 -10.93
C ASP A 234 -9.59 -18.16 -9.81
N PRO A 235 -9.78 -16.83 -9.66
CA PRO A 235 -10.53 -16.24 -8.55
C PRO A 235 -11.95 -16.81 -8.40
N GLU A 236 -12.58 -17.27 -9.47
CA GLU A 236 -13.90 -17.90 -9.47
C GLU A 236 -13.96 -19.23 -8.69
N LYS A 237 -12.82 -19.85 -8.39
CA LYS A 237 -12.74 -21.04 -7.51
C LYS A 237 -12.76 -20.66 -6.03
N HIS A 238 -12.49 -19.41 -5.70
CA HIS A 238 -12.33 -18.91 -4.34
C HIS A 238 -13.48 -17.98 -3.93
N PHE A 239 -13.88 -17.08 -4.84
CA PHE A 239 -14.89 -16.07 -4.55
C PHE A 239 -16.27 -16.49 -5.07
N PRO A 240 -17.32 -16.24 -4.28
CA PRO A 240 -18.70 -16.31 -4.77
C PRO A 240 -18.93 -15.39 -5.99
N PRO A 241 -19.81 -15.75 -6.95
CA PRO A 241 -20.04 -14.96 -8.18
C PRO A 241 -20.51 -13.52 -7.96
N GLU A 242 -21.13 -13.23 -6.81
CA GLU A 242 -21.57 -11.91 -6.39
C GLU A 242 -20.41 -10.97 -6.05
N VAL A 243 -19.28 -11.52 -5.59
CA VAL A 243 -18.10 -10.75 -5.19
C VAL A 243 -17.34 -10.33 -6.44
N LYS A 244 -17.21 -9.01 -6.64
CA LYS A 244 -16.46 -8.47 -7.79
C LYS A 244 -14.98 -8.51 -7.51
N THR A 245 -14.20 -9.01 -8.44
CA THR A 245 -12.77 -9.24 -8.24
C THR A 245 -11.93 -8.50 -9.27
N ILE A 246 -10.74 -8.07 -8.85
CA ILE A 246 -9.71 -7.52 -9.73
C ILE A 246 -8.34 -8.06 -9.33
N LEU A 247 -7.54 -8.49 -10.30
CA LEU A 247 -6.18 -8.98 -10.08
C LEU A 247 -5.23 -7.82 -9.75
N MET A 248 -5.19 -7.44 -8.48
CA MET A 248 -4.50 -6.26 -7.94
C MET A 248 -4.18 -6.47 -6.46
N SER A 249 -3.10 -5.86 -5.99
CA SER A 249 -2.66 -5.92 -4.60
C SER A 249 -2.02 -4.60 -4.20
N GLN A 250 -1.61 -4.48 -2.94
CA GLN A 250 -0.90 -3.29 -2.49
C GLN A 250 0.46 -3.10 -3.20
N SER A 251 1.09 -4.18 -3.64
CA SER A 251 2.38 -4.14 -4.34
C SER A 251 2.31 -3.47 -5.71
N ASP A 252 1.12 -3.26 -6.26
CA ASP A 252 0.89 -2.60 -7.55
C ASP A 252 1.07 -1.07 -7.48
N PHE A 253 1.28 -0.48 -6.30
CA PHE A 253 1.28 0.96 -6.02
C PHE A 253 2.58 1.45 -5.37
N MET A 254 2.74 2.78 -5.26
CA MET A 254 3.82 3.46 -4.53
C MET A 254 5.23 3.10 -5.03
N LEU A 255 5.39 3.03 -6.35
CA LEU A 255 6.64 2.64 -7.00
C LEU A 255 7.54 3.84 -7.39
N ASP A 256 7.05 5.07 -7.30
CA ASP A 256 7.77 6.27 -7.74
C ASP A 256 9.09 6.47 -6.96
N GLU A 257 9.07 6.17 -5.67
CA GLU A 257 10.21 6.36 -4.79
C GLU A 257 11.34 5.33 -5.05
N PRO A 258 11.09 3.99 -5.13
CA PRO A 258 12.14 3.05 -5.52
C PRO A 258 12.65 3.31 -6.93
N MET A 259 11.79 3.72 -7.88
CA MET A 259 12.22 4.11 -9.23
C MET A 259 13.21 5.28 -9.21
N ARG A 260 12.86 6.37 -8.52
CA ARG A 260 13.73 7.54 -8.36
C ARG A 260 15.01 7.20 -7.58
N TYR A 261 14.95 6.26 -6.65
CA TYR A 261 16.15 5.78 -5.97
C TYR A 261 17.06 5.04 -6.96
N GLY A 262 16.53 4.08 -7.72
CA GLY A 262 17.27 3.32 -8.72
C GLY A 262 17.91 4.20 -9.79
N GLU A 263 17.17 5.18 -10.32
CA GLU A 263 17.66 6.15 -11.32
C GLU A 263 18.86 6.96 -10.83
N ARG A 264 18.89 7.33 -9.54
CA ARG A 264 20.03 8.04 -8.92
C ARG A 264 21.25 7.15 -8.66
N HIS A 265 21.10 5.83 -8.74
CA HIS A 265 22.13 4.85 -8.34
C HIS A 265 22.46 3.84 -9.46
N THR A 266 22.22 4.20 -10.72
CA THR A 266 22.49 3.35 -11.89
C THR A 266 23.96 2.98 -12.06
N ASN A 267 24.88 3.88 -11.66
CA ASN A 267 26.33 3.71 -11.79
C ASN A 267 27.01 3.17 -10.53
N VAL A 268 26.25 2.67 -9.55
CA VAL A 268 26.82 2.09 -8.33
C VAL A 268 27.45 0.73 -8.63
N GLN A 269 28.65 0.51 -8.10
CA GLN A 269 29.33 -0.76 -8.21
C GLN A 269 28.49 -1.89 -7.59
N LYS A 270 28.27 -2.96 -8.34
CA LYS A 270 27.61 -4.17 -7.84
C LYS A 270 28.58 -4.96 -6.96
N LEU A 271 28.28 -5.04 -5.68
CA LEU A 271 29.09 -5.71 -4.65
C LEU A 271 28.57 -7.11 -4.32
N TYR A 272 27.29 -7.37 -4.58
CA TYR A 272 26.62 -8.61 -4.21
C TYR A 272 25.89 -9.18 -5.43
N ASP A 273 25.80 -10.52 -5.51
CA ASP A 273 24.91 -11.13 -6.48
C ASP A 273 23.45 -10.89 -6.06
N PHE A 274 23.09 -11.10 -4.79
CA PHE A 274 21.69 -10.99 -4.36
C PHE A 274 21.41 -10.28 -3.04
N VAL A 275 20.16 -9.85 -2.90
CA VAL A 275 19.54 -9.49 -1.61
C VAL A 275 18.34 -10.40 -1.34
N TYR A 276 18.21 -10.80 -0.09
CA TYR A 276 17.01 -11.42 0.48
C TYR A 276 16.43 -10.50 1.58
N SER A 277 15.11 -10.33 1.59
CA SER A 277 14.40 -9.54 2.59
C SER A 277 13.68 -10.43 3.60
N GLY A 278 14.32 -10.69 4.74
CA GLY A 278 13.74 -11.49 5.84
C GLY A 278 12.69 -10.76 6.67
N GLY A 279 12.63 -9.43 6.69
CA GLY A 279 11.87 -8.75 7.76
C GLY A 279 12.44 -9.07 9.15
N ASP A 280 11.82 -8.64 10.25
CA ASP A 280 12.35 -8.87 11.61
C ASP A 280 12.29 -10.37 11.98
N GLN A 281 13.35 -11.13 11.64
CA GLN A 281 13.38 -12.58 11.73
C GLN A 281 13.42 -13.09 13.19
N ASP A 282 13.06 -14.36 13.39
CA ASP A 282 13.01 -15.01 14.71
C ASP A 282 14.42 -15.42 15.20
N VAL A 283 15.33 -14.44 15.31
CA VAL A 283 16.76 -14.67 15.54
C VAL A 283 17.04 -15.37 16.87
N GLU A 284 16.21 -15.13 17.89
CA GLU A 284 16.40 -15.75 19.20
C GLU A 284 16.17 -17.26 19.18
N SER A 285 15.37 -17.76 18.23
CA SER A 285 15.13 -19.17 17.96
C SER A 285 15.81 -19.66 16.68
N ASP A 286 16.96 -19.07 16.32
CA ASP A 286 17.73 -19.43 15.11
C ASP A 286 16.91 -19.33 13.80
N CYS A 287 16.10 -18.28 13.68
CA CYS A 287 15.16 -18.09 12.58
C CYS A 287 14.15 -19.26 12.46
N VAL A 288 13.62 -19.72 13.59
CA VAL A 288 12.49 -20.65 13.66
C VAL A 288 11.33 -19.97 14.36
N GLY A 289 10.32 -19.57 13.61
CA GLY A 289 9.15 -18.87 14.14
C GLY A 289 8.33 -18.24 13.03
N TRP A 290 7.46 -17.31 13.42
CA TRP A 290 6.46 -16.72 12.53
C TRP A 290 7.08 -15.98 11.35
N ALA A 291 8.03 -15.07 11.60
CA ALA A 291 8.62 -14.23 10.58
C ALA A 291 9.51 -15.04 9.64
N SER A 292 10.25 -15.99 10.19
CA SER A 292 11.14 -16.87 9.45
C SER A 292 10.40 -17.90 8.61
N TRP A 293 9.27 -18.42 9.09
CA TRP A 293 8.40 -19.26 8.26
C TRP A 293 7.81 -18.46 7.10
N ASN A 294 7.24 -17.29 7.39
CA ASN A 294 6.61 -16.44 6.38
C ASN A 294 7.61 -16.05 5.26
N LYS A 295 8.89 -15.87 5.61
CA LYS A 295 9.94 -15.58 4.64
C LYS A 295 10.72 -16.81 4.14
N ASN A 296 10.19 -18.00 4.39
CA ASN A 296 10.69 -19.30 3.96
C ASN A 296 12.19 -19.52 4.26
N PHE A 297 12.61 -19.17 5.48
CA PHE A 297 14.03 -19.16 5.84
C PHE A 297 14.65 -20.57 5.92
N SER A 298 13.85 -21.61 6.18
CA SER A 298 14.30 -23.00 6.08
C SER A 298 14.85 -23.29 4.67
N PHE A 299 14.07 -22.97 3.63
CA PHE A 299 14.53 -23.12 2.25
C PHE A 299 15.67 -22.15 1.91
N VAL A 300 15.70 -20.94 2.48
CA VAL A 300 16.86 -20.04 2.31
C VAL A 300 18.15 -20.73 2.74
N ARG A 301 18.17 -21.46 3.85
CA ARG A 301 19.37 -22.20 4.30
C ARG A 301 19.76 -23.30 3.31
N GLU A 302 18.80 -24.03 2.75
CA GLU A 302 19.05 -25.05 1.72
C GLU A 302 19.58 -24.42 0.42
N ALA A 303 18.95 -23.34 -0.04
CA ALA A 303 19.39 -22.59 -1.21
C ALA A 303 20.80 -22.01 -1.03
N LEU A 304 21.14 -21.57 0.19
CA LEU A 304 22.47 -21.06 0.52
C LEU A 304 23.58 -22.12 0.39
N GLU A 305 23.32 -23.38 0.72
CA GLU A 305 24.30 -24.47 0.48
C GLU A 305 24.65 -24.59 -1.00
N ILE A 306 23.65 -24.44 -1.87
CA ILE A 306 23.82 -24.46 -3.32
C ILE A 306 24.51 -23.19 -3.80
N MET A 307 23.98 -22.01 -3.43
CA MET A 307 24.47 -20.70 -3.82
C MET A 307 25.95 -20.51 -3.45
N CYS A 308 26.33 -20.86 -2.22
CA CYS A 308 27.68 -20.66 -1.71
C CYS A 308 28.65 -21.80 -2.06
N SER A 309 28.16 -22.88 -2.69
CA SER A 309 29.01 -23.99 -3.13
C SER A 309 30.14 -23.52 -4.06
N PRO A 310 31.21 -24.32 -4.22
CA PRO A 310 32.27 -24.02 -5.19
C PRO A 310 31.78 -23.86 -6.63
N GLU A 311 30.66 -24.51 -7.00
CA GLU A 311 30.06 -24.42 -8.34
C GLU A 311 29.55 -23.00 -8.65
N PHE A 312 28.82 -22.38 -7.71
CA PHE A 312 28.12 -21.11 -7.97
C PHE A 312 28.81 -19.90 -7.34
N ASN A 313 29.48 -20.09 -6.20
CA ASN A 313 30.24 -19.08 -5.48
C ASN A 313 29.52 -17.72 -5.35
N VAL A 314 28.24 -17.76 -4.97
CA VAL A 314 27.37 -16.58 -4.88
C VAL A 314 27.69 -15.77 -3.62
N THR A 315 27.67 -14.45 -3.77
CA THR A 315 27.76 -13.48 -2.67
C THR A 315 26.42 -12.76 -2.49
N GLY A 316 26.09 -12.38 -1.26
CA GLY A 316 24.76 -11.82 -1.03
C GLY A 316 24.53 -11.17 0.31
N VAL A 317 23.33 -10.65 0.48
CA VAL A 317 22.88 -9.96 1.69
C VAL A 317 21.59 -10.59 2.20
N LEU A 318 21.59 -11.02 3.45
CA LEU A 318 20.39 -11.44 4.18
C LEU A 318 19.97 -10.31 5.11
N VAL A 319 18.93 -9.59 4.71
CA VAL A 319 18.43 -8.43 5.45
C VAL A 319 17.58 -8.90 6.63
N ALA A 320 17.91 -8.36 7.80
CA ALA A 320 17.19 -8.55 9.06
C ALA A 320 17.25 -9.97 9.64
N ASN A 321 18.38 -10.65 9.42
CA ASN A 321 18.73 -11.95 10.00
C ASN A 321 19.62 -11.84 11.25
N LYS A 322 19.75 -10.64 11.81
CA LYS A 322 20.35 -10.36 13.12
C LYS A 322 19.35 -9.65 14.02
N ASN A 323 19.46 -9.91 15.33
CA ASN A 323 18.62 -9.22 16.30
C ASN A 323 18.95 -7.71 16.33
N LYS A 324 18.04 -6.87 16.83
CA LYS A 324 18.20 -5.41 16.83
C LYS A 324 19.43 -4.92 17.61
N ALA A 325 19.86 -5.68 18.61
CA ALA A 325 21.07 -5.41 19.37
C ALA A 325 22.37 -5.77 18.62
N ASN A 326 22.26 -6.43 17.46
CA ASN A 326 23.39 -6.93 16.67
C ASN A 326 24.33 -7.86 17.47
N THR A 327 23.77 -8.65 18.38
CA THR A 327 24.51 -9.60 19.24
C THR A 327 24.33 -11.06 18.81
N LYS A 328 23.27 -11.35 18.06
CA LYS A 328 22.94 -12.69 17.57
C LYS A 328 22.53 -12.63 16.10
N ALA A 329 22.83 -13.71 15.37
CA ALA A 329 22.49 -13.88 13.97
C ALA A 329 21.92 -15.28 13.77
N CYS A 330 21.03 -15.44 12.79
CA CYS A 330 20.59 -16.76 12.37
C CYS A 330 21.75 -17.52 11.71
N THR A 331 21.78 -18.82 11.93
CA THR A 331 22.81 -19.70 11.38
C THR A 331 22.66 -19.80 9.86
N ILE A 332 23.79 -19.71 9.18
CA ILE A 332 23.93 -19.94 7.74
C ILE A 332 24.93 -21.07 7.48
N PRO A 333 24.86 -21.72 6.31
CA PRO A 333 25.86 -22.70 5.90
C PRO A 333 27.31 -22.25 6.06
N GLU A 334 28.17 -23.19 6.45
CA GLU A 334 29.61 -22.94 6.57
C GLU A 334 30.25 -22.55 5.23
N SER A 335 29.74 -23.13 4.13
CA SER A 335 30.11 -22.81 2.75
C SER A 335 29.92 -21.32 2.40
N CYS A 336 29.04 -20.63 3.12
CA CYS A 336 28.76 -19.20 2.96
C CYS A 336 29.66 -18.27 3.79
N ARG A 337 30.57 -18.81 4.60
CA ARG A 337 31.47 -17.99 5.43
C ARG A 337 32.25 -16.98 4.57
N GLY A 338 32.12 -15.70 4.89
CA GLY A 338 32.76 -14.60 4.17
C GLY A 338 32.08 -14.21 2.84
N LYS A 339 31.02 -14.90 2.41
CA LYS A 339 30.28 -14.60 1.17
C LYS A 339 28.97 -13.87 1.41
N ILE A 340 28.38 -14.05 2.58
CA ILE A 340 27.05 -13.54 2.93
C ILE A 340 27.15 -12.48 4.03
N VAL A 341 26.57 -11.31 3.76
CA VAL A 341 26.39 -10.24 4.74
C VAL A 341 25.03 -10.42 5.43
N GLN A 342 25.01 -10.51 6.76
CA GLN A 342 23.78 -10.50 7.55
C GLN A 342 23.60 -9.15 8.25
N THR A 343 22.41 -8.56 8.17
CA THR A 343 22.10 -7.25 8.76
C THR A 343 21.07 -7.37 9.89
N THR A 344 20.98 -6.34 10.73
CA THR A 344 19.79 -6.09 11.56
C THR A 344 18.63 -5.61 10.69
N PHE A 345 17.47 -5.35 11.29
CA PHE A 345 16.41 -4.57 10.65
C PHE A 345 16.96 -3.25 10.07
N LEU A 346 16.52 -2.90 8.87
CA LEU A 346 16.96 -1.72 8.13
C LEU A 346 15.79 -0.76 7.89
N ASP A 347 16.09 0.53 7.90
CA ASP A 347 15.19 1.52 7.29
C ASP A 347 15.18 1.38 5.75
N GLN A 348 14.16 1.97 5.12
CA GLN A 348 13.91 1.81 3.70
C GLN A 348 15.08 2.28 2.82
N ASN A 349 15.73 3.39 3.16
CA ASN A 349 16.85 3.92 2.38
C ASN A 349 18.07 2.99 2.43
N LYS A 350 18.39 2.44 3.61
CA LYS A 350 19.48 1.44 3.73
C LYS A 350 19.14 0.16 2.98
N PHE A 351 17.88 -0.26 2.98
CA PHE A 351 17.46 -1.40 2.17
C PHE A 351 17.67 -1.14 0.67
N PHE A 352 17.28 0.04 0.18
CA PHE A 352 17.54 0.44 -1.21
C PHE A 352 19.01 0.57 -1.56
N ASP A 353 19.85 1.01 -0.62
CA ASP A 353 21.30 1.00 -0.83
C ASP A 353 21.81 -0.42 -1.13
N TYR A 354 21.38 -1.42 -0.37
CA TYR A 354 21.71 -2.83 -0.66
C TYR A 354 21.14 -3.32 -1.99
N LEU A 355 19.91 -2.95 -2.34
CA LEU A 355 19.36 -3.27 -3.67
C LEU A 355 20.20 -2.63 -4.79
N SER A 356 20.57 -1.36 -4.65
CA SER A 356 21.38 -0.66 -5.67
C SER A 356 22.75 -1.31 -5.90
N LYS A 357 23.32 -1.96 -4.86
CA LYS A 357 24.60 -2.66 -4.89
C LYS A 357 24.49 -4.14 -5.27
N SER A 358 23.29 -4.63 -5.57
CA SER A 358 23.04 -6.05 -5.86
C SER A 358 22.58 -6.27 -7.30
N ARG A 359 22.75 -7.50 -7.78
CA ARG A 359 22.43 -7.87 -9.17
C ARG A 359 21.01 -8.38 -9.34
N TRP A 360 20.48 -9.12 -8.36
CA TRP A 360 19.11 -9.65 -8.37
C TRP A 360 18.54 -9.78 -6.95
N VAL A 361 17.25 -10.09 -6.83
CA VAL A 361 16.58 -10.28 -5.54
C VAL A 361 16.05 -11.69 -5.40
N PHE A 362 16.32 -12.32 -4.26
CA PHE A 362 15.84 -13.65 -3.94
C PHE A 362 14.50 -13.59 -3.21
N VAL A 363 13.47 -14.22 -3.78
CA VAL A 363 12.08 -14.20 -3.28
C VAL A 363 11.60 -15.64 -3.04
N PRO A 364 12.03 -16.30 -1.95
CA PRO A 364 11.71 -17.71 -1.68
C PRO A 364 10.33 -17.96 -1.06
N GLN A 365 9.61 -16.90 -0.71
CA GLN A 365 8.34 -16.96 0.01
C GLN A 365 7.29 -17.82 -0.70
N ILE A 366 6.45 -18.49 0.09
CA ILE A 366 5.25 -19.20 -0.38
C ILE A 366 4.01 -18.48 0.17
N CYS A 367 3.97 -18.24 1.48
CA CYS A 367 2.88 -17.59 2.21
C CYS A 367 2.90 -16.05 2.08
N ASP A 368 3.07 -15.48 0.88
CA ASP A 368 3.12 -14.02 0.69
C ASP A 368 2.19 -13.61 -0.47
N ALA A 369 1.06 -12.98 -0.14
CA ALA A 369 0.04 -12.57 -1.08
C ALA A 369 0.34 -11.22 -1.75
N SER A 370 1.24 -10.41 -1.19
CA SER A 370 1.59 -9.10 -1.75
C SER A 370 3.04 -8.72 -1.42
N PRO A 371 4.02 -9.36 -2.09
CA PRO A 371 5.43 -9.13 -1.81
C PRO A 371 5.91 -7.79 -2.39
N ARG A 372 5.80 -6.72 -1.61
CA ARG A 372 6.25 -5.36 -2.03
C ARG A 372 7.72 -5.31 -2.45
N VAL A 373 8.55 -6.16 -1.85
CA VAL A 373 9.98 -6.26 -2.21
C VAL A 373 10.16 -6.59 -3.69
N SER A 374 9.25 -7.37 -4.29
CA SER A 374 9.30 -7.74 -5.70
C SER A 374 9.15 -6.52 -6.60
N THR A 375 8.09 -5.72 -6.40
CA THR A 375 7.85 -4.55 -7.25
C THR A 375 8.82 -3.40 -6.95
N GLN A 376 9.30 -3.26 -5.71
CA GLN A 376 10.39 -2.34 -5.37
C GLN A 376 11.71 -2.71 -6.08
N ALA A 377 12.08 -3.99 -6.08
CA ALA A 377 13.29 -4.45 -6.75
C ALA A 377 13.21 -4.25 -8.27
N LEU A 378 12.09 -4.64 -8.89
CA LEU A 378 11.87 -4.45 -10.32
C LEU A 378 11.88 -2.96 -10.70
N SER A 379 11.31 -2.10 -9.84
CA SER A 379 11.35 -0.62 -9.96
C SER A 379 12.76 -0.05 -9.88
N MET A 380 13.67 -0.72 -9.17
CA MET A 380 15.09 -0.37 -9.13
C MET A 380 15.92 -1.05 -10.23
N ASN A 381 15.24 -1.69 -11.20
CA ASN A 381 15.81 -2.43 -12.30
C ASN A 381 16.59 -3.71 -11.90
N LEU A 382 16.13 -4.41 -10.85
CA LEU A 382 16.68 -5.71 -10.45
C LEU A 382 15.73 -6.85 -10.83
N PRO A 383 16.20 -7.89 -11.53
CA PRO A 383 15.40 -9.10 -11.77
C PRO A 383 15.23 -9.93 -10.49
N LEU A 384 14.23 -10.81 -10.52
CA LEU A 384 13.86 -11.65 -9.37
C LEU A 384 14.26 -13.11 -9.60
N LEU A 385 14.72 -13.79 -8.57
CA LEU A 385 14.72 -15.26 -8.49
C LEU A 385 13.62 -15.65 -7.51
N MET A 386 12.46 -16.05 -8.02
CA MET A 386 11.23 -16.19 -7.24
C MET A 386 10.75 -17.64 -7.16
N ASN A 387 10.23 -18.01 -6.00
CA ASN A 387 9.54 -19.28 -5.83
C ASN A 387 8.23 -19.27 -6.63
N LYS A 388 8.04 -20.23 -7.53
CA LYS A 388 6.85 -20.37 -8.37
C LYS A 388 5.57 -20.62 -7.55
N ASN A 389 5.74 -21.17 -6.34
CA ASN A 389 4.63 -21.49 -5.44
C ASN A 389 4.20 -20.30 -4.57
N ILE A 390 4.76 -19.11 -4.77
CA ILE A 390 4.34 -17.91 -4.04
C ILE A 390 2.87 -17.59 -4.33
N LEU A 391 2.10 -17.31 -3.26
CA LEU A 391 0.67 -17.04 -3.39
C LEU A 391 0.40 -15.78 -4.22
N GLY A 392 1.17 -14.72 -4.00
CA GLY A 392 1.08 -13.47 -4.74
C GLY A 392 2.45 -12.95 -5.14
N GLY A 393 2.50 -12.23 -6.25
CA GLY A 393 3.72 -11.68 -6.82
C GLY A 393 4.20 -12.39 -8.08
N TRP A 394 3.68 -13.59 -8.34
CA TRP A 394 3.93 -14.35 -9.56
C TRP A 394 3.65 -13.53 -10.83
N LYS A 395 2.62 -12.68 -10.83
CA LYS A 395 2.22 -11.84 -11.98
C LYS A 395 3.25 -10.77 -12.36
N TYR A 396 4.22 -10.49 -11.48
CA TYR A 396 5.30 -9.53 -11.76
C TYR A 396 6.52 -10.19 -12.43
N LEU A 397 6.57 -11.52 -12.45
CA LEU A 397 7.67 -12.27 -13.01
C LEU A 397 7.32 -12.84 -14.38
N ILE A 398 8.06 -12.41 -15.39
CA ILE A 398 8.08 -12.99 -16.74
C ILE A 398 9.48 -13.59 -16.95
N PRO A 399 9.60 -14.93 -17.05
CA PRO A 399 10.89 -15.60 -17.26
C PRO A 399 11.65 -15.01 -18.45
N GLY A 400 12.94 -14.71 -18.27
CA GLY A 400 13.76 -14.07 -19.30
C GLY A 400 13.57 -12.56 -19.48
N GLU A 401 12.52 -11.95 -18.92
CA GLU A 401 12.29 -10.50 -18.98
C GLU A 401 12.49 -9.83 -17.62
N THR A 402 11.86 -10.34 -16.56
CA THR A 402 11.91 -9.73 -15.21
C THR A 402 12.50 -10.63 -14.14
N GLY A 403 12.89 -11.86 -14.50
CA GLY A 403 13.52 -12.78 -13.57
C GLY A 403 13.43 -14.23 -14.01
N GLU A 404 13.59 -15.13 -13.04
CA GLU A 404 13.47 -16.58 -13.19
C GLU A 404 12.63 -17.17 -12.04
N PHE A 405 11.80 -18.15 -12.36
CA PHE A 405 11.16 -18.98 -11.34
C PHE A 405 12.04 -20.17 -10.95
N PHE A 406 11.88 -20.62 -9.71
CA PHE A 406 12.26 -21.96 -9.24
C PHE A 406 11.09 -22.57 -8.47
N ASN A 407 10.99 -23.89 -8.38
CA ASN A 407 9.94 -24.57 -7.62
C ASN A 407 10.43 -24.97 -6.22
N ASP A 408 11.58 -25.64 -6.17
CA ASP A 408 12.17 -26.22 -4.97
C ASP A 408 13.66 -26.55 -5.22
N ALA A 409 14.29 -27.34 -4.35
CA ALA A 409 15.71 -27.68 -4.48
C ALA A 409 16.06 -28.46 -5.77
N THR A 410 15.10 -29.12 -6.40
CA THR A 410 15.32 -29.97 -7.59
C THR A 410 15.64 -29.17 -8.85
N ASP A 411 15.06 -27.98 -9.00
CA ASP A 411 15.25 -27.10 -10.16
C ASP A 411 15.92 -25.75 -9.82
N PHE A 412 16.17 -25.51 -8.53
CA PHE A 412 16.81 -24.29 -8.04
C PHE A 412 18.18 -24.07 -8.69
N LYS A 413 19.00 -25.13 -8.86
CA LYS A 413 20.33 -25.02 -9.49
C LYS A 413 20.28 -24.46 -10.90
N ASP A 414 19.33 -24.92 -11.71
CA ASP A 414 19.22 -24.49 -13.11
C ASP A 414 18.72 -23.05 -13.20
N SER A 415 17.78 -22.69 -12.34
CA SER A 415 17.24 -21.33 -12.23
C SER A 415 18.29 -20.35 -11.72
N LEU A 416 19.10 -20.77 -10.74
CA LEU A 416 20.25 -20.02 -10.27
C LEU A 416 21.30 -19.82 -11.37
N ARG A 417 21.59 -20.86 -12.16
CA ARG A 417 22.53 -20.76 -13.28
C ARG A 417 22.08 -19.70 -14.30
N ARG A 418 20.81 -19.77 -14.73
CA ARG A 418 20.23 -18.81 -15.67
C ARG A 418 20.32 -17.38 -15.18
N ILE A 419 19.92 -17.11 -13.93
CA ILE A 419 19.95 -15.73 -13.44
C ILE A 419 21.38 -15.21 -13.26
N LEU A 420 22.34 -16.06 -12.86
CA LEU A 420 23.75 -15.66 -12.74
C LEU A 420 24.38 -15.36 -14.10
N GLU A 421 24.16 -16.21 -15.10
CA GLU A 421 24.65 -16.00 -16.48
C GLU A 421 24.13 -14.67 -17.05
N ASN A 422 22.87 -14.33 -16.77
CA ASN A 422 22.21 -13.12 -17.25
C ASN A 422 22.48 -11.86 -16.39
N THR A 423 23.20 -11.96 -15.27
CA THR A 423 23.39 -10.82 -14.34
C THR A 423 24.82 -10.55 -13.93
N ARG A 424 25.75 -11.52 -14.01
CA ARG A 424 27.17 -11.33 -13.66
C ARG A 424 27.96 -10.58 -14.74
N GLY A 425 27.46 -10.54 -15.98
CA GLY A 425 28.05 -9.76 -17.07
C GLY A 425 28.06 -8.25 -16.83
N ALA A 426 28.67 -7.52 -17.75
CA ALA A 426 28.64 -6.04 -17.77
C ALA A 426 27.25 -5.48 -18.06
N THR A 427 26.42 -6.26 -18.75
CA THR A 427 25.03 -5.95 -19.09
C THR A 427 24.13 -7.10 -18.63
N SER A 428 22.91 -6.78 -18.22
CA SER A 428 21.87 -7.78 -17.98
C SER A 428 20.89 -7.82 -19.15
N SER A 429 20.45 -9.02 -19.52
CA SER A 429 19.42 -9.23 -20.56
C SER A 429 18.01 -8.88 -20.08
N TYR A 430 17.76 -8.94 -18.77
CA TYR A 430 16.47 -8.62 -18.18
C TYR A 430 16.11 -7.12 -18.31
N GLN A 431 14.81 -6.83 -18.45
CA GLN A 431 14.23 -5.49 -18.57
C GLN A 431 13.15 -5.20 -17.49
N PRO A 432 13.44 -5.41 -16.20
CA PRO A 432 12.43 -5.33 -15.13
C PRO A 432 11.82 -3.94 -14.98
N LEU A 433 12.61 -2.86 -15.09
CA LEU A 433 12.09 -1.50 -14.97
C LEU A 433 11.14 -1.13 -16.11
N GLY A 434 11.46 -1.56 -17.34
CA GLY A 434 10.62 -1.33 -18.51
C GLY A 434 9.25 -2.01 -18.35
N PHE A 435 9.25 -3.27 -17.91
CA PHE A 435 8.03 -4.00 -17.60
C PHE A 435 7.20 -3.34 -16.50
N ILE A 436 7.81 -2.92 -15.38
CA ILE A 436 7.09 -2.24 -14.30
C ILE A 436 6.49 -0.92 -14.77
N LYS A 437 7.27 -0.06 -15.43
CA LYS A 437 6.80 1.25 -15.94
C LYS A 437 5.59 1.10 -16.87
N LYS A 438 5.54 0.00 -17.64
CA LYS A 438 4.45 -0.28 -18.59
C LYS A 438 3.19 -0.81 -17.93
N ASN A 439 3.28 -1.56 -16.84
CA ASN A 439 2.16 -2.37 -16.34
C ASN A 439 1.65 -2.00 -14.94
N PHE A 440 2.51 -1.45 -14.08
CA PHE A 440 2.23 -1.25 -12.65
C PHE A 440 2.61 0.16 -12.19
N GLY A 441 2.42 0.45 -10.90
CA GLY A 441 2.69 1.76 -10.31
C GLY A 441 1.46 2.68 -10.35
N ASN A 442 1.59 3.83 -9.72
CA ASN A 442 0.46 4.73 -9.49
C ASN A 442 -0.24 5.16 -10.80
N ALA A 443 0.53 5.43 -11.85
CA ALA A 443 0.02 5.85 -13.15
C ALA A 443 -0.81 4.78 -13.88
N ASN A 444 -0.55 3.50 -13.62
CA ASN A 444 -1.23 2.38 -14.30
C ASN A 444 -2.31 1.74 -13.41
N SER A 445 -1.94 1.42 -12.16
CA SER A 445 -2.82 0.72 -11.22
C SER A 445 -3.89 1.64 -10.61
N GLY A 446 -3.57 2.92 -10.44
CA GLY A 446 -4.46 3.90 -9.83
C GLY A 446 -5.76 4.14 -10.63
N PRO A 447 -5.66 4.46 -11.93
CA PRO A 447 -6.84 4.60 -12.79
C PRO A 447 -7.66 3.31 -12.88
N ARG A 448 -7.00 2.14 -12.96
CA ARG A 448 -7.68 0.83 -13.00
C ARG A 448 -8.49 0.56 -11.73
N LEU A 449 -7.96 0.94 -10.55
CA LEU A 449 -8.71 0.81 -9.30
C LEU A 449 -9.90 1.77 -9.27
N LEU A 450 -9.73 3.00 -9.73
CA LEU A 450 -10.84 3.95 -9.83
C LEU A 450 -11.94 3.42 -10.76
N GLU A 451 -11.59 2.94 -11.94
CA GLU A 451 -12.52 2.35 -12.91
C GLU A 451 -13.30 1.19 -12.30
N PHE A 452 -12.62 0.25 -11.67
CA PHE A 452 -13.24 -0.88 -10.97
C PHE A 452 -14.24 -0.44 -9.89
N VAL A 453 -13.89 0.60 -9.10
CA VAL A 453 -14.79 1.11 -8.07
C VAL A 453 -15.98 1.86 -8.68
N LEU A 454 -15.78 2.65 -9.73
CA LEU A 454 -16.85 3.37 -10.43
C LEU A 454 -17.82 2.41 -11.11
N GLU A 455 -17.30 1.39 -11.79
CA GLU A 455 -18.09 0.39 -12.51
C GLU A 455 -19.10 -0.31 -11.60
N HIS A 456 -18.66 -0.71 -10.40
CA HIS A 456 -19.50 -1.53 -9.51
C HIS A 456 -20.18 -0.73 -8.39
N TRP A 457 -19.59 0.38 -7.94
CA TRP A 457 -20.06 1.16 -6.77
C TRP A 457 -20.05 2.68 -6.97
N GLY A 458 -19.89 3.18 -8.21
CA GLY A 458 -19.91 4.61 -8.50
C GLY A 458 -21.25 5.30 -8.16
N HIS A 459 -22.32 4.54 -7.99
CA HIS A 459 -23.63 5.03 -7.55
C HIS A 459 -23.74 5.24 -6.03
N ILE A 460 -22.84 4.65 -5.22
CA ILE A 460 -22.83 4.80 -3.76
C ILE A 460 -21.62 5.56 -3.21
N VAL A 461 -20.49 5.56 -3.93
CA VAL A 461 -19.27 6.28 -3.55
C VAL A 461 -19.19 7.59 -4.32
N HIS A 462 -19.08 8.70 -3.59
CA HIS A 462 -18.80 10.01 -4.15
C HIS A 462 -17.32 10.34 -4.00
N PHE A 463 -16.71 10.80 -5.09
CA PHE A 463 -15.31 11.20 -5.13
C PHE A 463 -15.17 12.72 -5.22
N PRO A 464 -14.06 13.29 -4.74
CA PRO A 464 -13.68 14.66 -5.08
C PRO A 464 -13.73 14.91 -6.59
N GLU A 465 -14.16 16.10 -6.98
CA GLU A 465 -14.12 16.53 -8.39
C GLU A 465 -12.69 16.42 -8.93
N GLY A 466 -12.56 15.86 -10.15
CA GLY A 466 -11.25 15.65 -10.77
C GLY A 466 -10.47 14.43 -10.25
N THR A 467 -11.08 13.55 -9.46
CA THR A 467 -10.46 12.26 -9.10
C THR A 467 -10.21 11.42 -10.36
N THR A 468 -8.95 11.02 -10.59
CA THR A 468 -8.51 10.24 -11.77
C THR A 468 -7.85 8.92 -11.41
N ALA A 469 -7.51 8.71 -10.14
CA ALA A 469 -6.89 7.48 -9.66
C ALA A 469 -7.16 7.26 -8.17
N LEU A 470 -7.08 6.00 -7.73
CA LEU A 470 -7.20 5.60 -6.32
C LEU A 470 -5.98 4.80 -5.86
N PHE A 471 -5.59 4.97 -4.60
CA PHE A 471 -4.39 4.36 -4.00
C PHE A 471 -4.69 3.85 -2.58
N PRO A 472 -4.59 2.54 -2.31
CA PRO A 472 -4.52 2.02 -0.94
C PRO A 472 -3.23 2.52 -0.27
N THR A 473 -3.33 3.15 0.90
CA THR A 473 -2.18 3.76 1.62
C THR A 473 -1.98 3.10 2.98
N GLY A 474 -0.79 3.23 3.59
CA GLY A 474 -0.58 2.77 4.97
C GLY A 474 -0.13 1.31 5.15
N ALA A 475 0.78 0.80 4.28
CA ALA A 475 1.64 -0.31 4.71
C ALA A 475 3.10 0.06 4.71
#